data_AF-A0A1C5FGR9-F1
#
_entry.id   AF-A0A1C5FGR9-F1
#
_cell.length_a   1.000
_cell.length_b   1.000
_cell.length_c   1.000
_cell.angle_alpha   90.00
_cell.angle_beta   90.00
_cell.angle_gamma   90.00
#
_symmetry.space_group_name_H-M   'P 1'
#
loop_
_entity.id
_entity.type
_entity.pdbx_description
1 polymer ?
#
loop_
_entity_poly.entity_id
_entity_poly.type
_entity_poly.pdbx_seq_one_letter_code
_entity_poly.pdbx_strand_id
1 'polypeptide(L)'
;MADNGPVFYDLQLHKGLTVNGVEVACPGCGATEELTVFGHQGGPATFMCACRNQFQTPHMDPVELMALLISQPGAGLEVRPGSSG
;
A
#
# COMPACT_ATOMS: atom_id res chain seq x y z
N MET A 1 -7.75 -27.50 7.96
CA MET A 1 -7.10 -26.43 8.74
C MET A 1 -6.95 -25.28 7.76
N ALA A 2 -7.47 -24.08 8.05
CA ALA A 2 -7.32 -22.96 7.12
C ALA A 2 -5.84 -22.61 7.05
N ASP A 3 -5.21 -22.97 5.93
CA ASP A 3 -3.87 -22.55 5.56
C ASP A 3 -3.89 -21.02 5.46
N ASN A 4 -3.52 -20.37 6.56
CA ASN A 4 -3.30 -18.94 6.61
C ASN A 4 -1.87 -18.70 6.13
N GLY A 5 -1.60 -19.10 4.88
CA GLY A 5 -0.37 -18.75 4.18
C GLY A 5 -0.22 -17.23 4.16
N PRO A 6 1.01 -16.71 4.02
CA PRO A 6 1.23 -15.27 4.08
C PRO A 6 0.35 -14.58 3.03
N VAL A 7 -0.67 -13.83 3.48
CA VAL A 7 -1.56 -13.10 2.58
C VAL A 7 -0.82 -11.84 2.18
N PHE A 8 -0.27 -11.86 0.97
CA PHE A 8 0.32 -10.69 0.34
C PHE A 8 -0.80 -9.90 -0.33
N TYR A 9 -0.92 -8.63 0.05
CA TYR A 9 -1.77 -7.69 -0.67
C TYR A 9 -0.91 -6.88 -1.61
N ASP A 10 -1.26 -6.86 -2.89
CA ASP A 10 -0.75 -5.93 -3.87
C ASP A 10 -1.81 -4.84 -4.04
N LEU A 11 -1.52 -3.65 -3.51
CA LEU A 11 -2.43 -2.51 -3.63
C LEU A 11 -1.82 -1.49 -4.56
N GLN A 12 -2.43 -1.31 -5.71
CA GLN A 12 -2.00 -0.28 -6.64
C GLN A 12 -2.78 1.01 -6.35
N LEU A 13 -2.05 2.07 -6.03
CA LEU A 13 -2.58 3.41 -5.84
C LEU A 13 -2.42 4.22 -7.11
N HIS A 14 -3.52 4.69 -7.68
CA HIS A 14 -3.50 5.45 -8.93
C HIS A 14 -3.51 6.96 -8.69
N LYS A 15 -3.72 7.40 -7.44
CA LYS A 15 -3.81 8.80 -7.03
C LYS A 15 -3.25 8.99 -5.62
N GLY A 16 -2.82 10.22 -5.33
CA GLY A 16 -2.30 10.67 -4.04
C GLY A 16 -3.02 10.07 -2.84
N LEU A 17 -2.28 9.32 -2.01
CA LEU A 17 -2.76 8.83 -0.72
C LEU A 17 -2.39 9.82 0.37
N THR A 18 -3.37 10.15 1.20
CA THR A 18 -3.15 11.03 2.34
C THR A 18 -3.27 10.25 3.65
N VAL A 19 -2.17 10.00 4.34
CA VAL A 19 -2.19 9.32 5.65
C VAL A 19 -2.12 10.36 6.76
N ASN A 20 -3.11 10.40 7.65
CA ASN A 20 -3.18 11.38 8.75
C ASN A 20 -3.02 12.85 8.30
N GLY A 21 -3.53 13.20 7.11
CA GLY A 21 -3.40 14.54 6.55
C GLY A 21 -2.04 14.82 5.86
N VAL A 22 -1.15 13.84 5.78
CA VAL A 22 0.13 13.91 5.07
C VAL A 22 0.06 13.10 3.78
N GLU A 23 0.35 13.73 2.66
CA GLU A 23 0.42 13.03 1.37
C GLU A 23 1.65 12.11 1.32
N VAL A 24 1.42 10.85 1.00
CA VAL A 24 2.46 9.83 0.88
C VAL A 24 3.14 10.02 -0.47
N ALA A 25 4.38 10.52 -0.42
CA ALA A 25 5.23 10.69 -1.59
C ALA A 25 6.40 9.71 -1.56
N CYS A 26 6.81 9.22 -2.73
CA CYS A 26 8.01 8.43 -2.87
C CYS A 26 9.24 9.29 -2.53
N PRO A 27 10.10 8.89 -1.56
CA PRO A 27 11.26 9.70 -1.21
C PRO A 27 12.35 9.74 -2.31
N GLY A 28 12.31 8.82 -3.27
CA GLY A 28 13.26 8.77 -4.37
C GLY A 28 12.95 9.72 -5.53
N CYS A 29 11.66 9.97 -5.81
CA CYS A 29 11.25 10.77 -6.97
C CYS A 29 10.14 11.81 -6.69
N GLY A 30 9.58 11.82 -5.48
CA GLY A 30 8.48 12.70 -5.08
C GLY A 30 7.11 12.29 -5.63
N ALA A 31 6.99 11.17 -6.37
CA ALA A 31 5.72 10.73 -6.92
C ALA A 31 4.74 10.32 -5.81
N THR A 32 3.51 10.80 -5.90
CA THR A 32 2.40 10.51 -4.97
C THR A 32 1.37 9.58 -5.59
N GLU A 33 1.57 9.22 -6.86
CA GLU A 33 0.74 8.36 -7.69
C GLU A 33 1.50 7.08 -8.05
N GLU A 34 0.77 6.07 -8.54
CA GLU A 34 1.31 4.79 -8.99
C GLU A 34 2.18 4.07 -7.93
N LEU A 35 1.78 4.20 -6.66
CA LEU A 35 2.44 3.53 -5.55
C LEU A 35 1.85 2.14 -5.39
N THR A 36 2.70 1.13 -5.40
CA THR A 36 2.30 -0.24 -5.13
C THR A 36 2.61 -0.58 -3.68
N VAL A 37 1.63 -1.04 -2.91
CA VAL A 37 1.82 -1.42 -1.51
C VAL A 37 1.81 -2.92 -1.40
N PHE A 38 2.81 -3.44 -0.71
CA PHE A 38 3.00 -4.84 -0.40
C PHE A 38 3.09 -5.01 1.11
N GLY A 39 2.38 -5.99 1.65
CA GLY A 39 2.49 -6.28 3.07
C GLY A 39 1.70 -7.51 3.45
N HIS A 40 2.02 -8.01 4.64
CA HIS A 40 1.29 -9.08 5.28
C HIS A 40 0.24 -8.51 6.25
N GLN A 41 -0.86 -9.24 6.46
CA GLN A 41 -1.82 -8.89 7.50
C GLN A 41 -1.15 -8.89 8.89
N GLY A 42 -1.20 -7.77 9.61
CA GLY A 42 -0.54 -7.63 10.93
C GLY A 42 0.97 -7.37 10.87
N GLY A 43 1.49 -6.98 9.71
CA GLY A 43 2.88 -6.57 9.50
C GLY A 43 2.97 -5.22 8.80
N PRO A 44 4.16 -4.59 8.76
CA PRO A 44 4.33 -3.26 8.18
C PRO A 44 4.09 -3.27 6.66
N ALA A 45 3.34 -2.27 6.18
CA ALA A 45 3.18 -2.02 4.75
C ALA A 45 4.49 -1.47 4.14
N THR A 46 4.86 -2.03 2.99
CA THR A 46 6.00 -1.61 2.17
C THR A 46 5.48 -0.99 0.88
N PHE A 47 5.94 0.19 0.54
CA PHE A 47 5.56 0.90 -0.68
C PHE A 47 6.68 0.77 -1.70
N MET A 48 6.31 0.50 -2.94
CA MET A 48 7.17 0.51 -4.10
C MET A 48 6.63 1.54 -5.08
N CYS A 49 7.46 2.48 -5.47
CA CYS A 49 7.13 3.42 -6.53
C CYS A 49 7.56 2.91 -7.90
N ALA A 50 6.95 3.42 -8.97
CA ALA A 50 7.37 3.18 -10.35
C ALA A 50 8.87 3.49 -10.59
N CYS A 51 9.48 4.39 -9.82
CA CYS A 51 10.93 4.65 -9.85
C CYS A 51 11.79 3.53 -9.25
N ARG A 52 11.18 2.40 -8.85
CA ARG A 52 11.76 1.25 -8.14
C ARG A 52 12.27 1.54 -6.73
N ASN A 53 12.05 2.73 -6.21
CA ASN A 53 12.38 3.03 -4.82
C ASN A 53 11.34 2.40 -3.90
N GLN A 54 11.83 1.64 -2.92
CA GLN A 54 11.01 0.99 -1.91
C GLN A 54 11.19 1.71 -0.57
N PHE A 55 10.10 1.93 0.14
CA PHE A 55 10.11 2.57 1.45
C PHE A 55 9.00 2.02 2.32
N GLN A 56 9.21 2.01 3.62
CA GLN A 56 8.23 1.53 4.59
C GLN A 56 7.71 2.72 5.38
N THR A 57 6.40 2.76 5.60
CA THR A 57 5.82 3.68 6.57
C THR A 57 5.90 3.01 7.94
N PRO A 58 6.49 3.65 8.96
CA PRO A 58 6.91 2.97 10.18
C PRO A 58 5.77 2.41 11.06
N HIS A 59 4.50 2.72 10.79
CA HIS A 59 3.39 2.36 11.68
C HIS A 59 2.05 2.10 10.97
N MET A 60 2.05 1.61 9.74
CA MET A 60 0.78 1.36 9.04
C MET A 60 0.71 -0.05 8.48
N ASP A 61 -0.29 -0.79 8.95
CA ASP A 61 -0.66 -2.09 8.41
C ASP A 61 -1.31 -1.91 7.04
N PRO A 62 -1.10 -2.85 6.10
CA PRO A 62 -1.73 -2.78 4.78
C PRO A 62 -3.26 -2.76 4.89
N VAL A 63 -3.84 -3.43 5.90
CA VAL A 63 -5.30 -3.46 6.14
C VAL A 63 -5.86 -2.10 6.56
N GLU A 64 -5.20 -1.42 7.51
CA GLU A 64 -5.54 -0.05 7.92
C GLU A 64 -5.42 0.91 6.73
N LEU A 65 -4.39 0.70 5.90
CA LEU A 65 -4.18 1.47 4.69
C LEU A 65 -5.33 1.27 3.68
N MET A 66 -5.81 0.03 3.49
CA MET A 66 -6.97 -0.23 2.64
C MET A 66 -8.20 0.48 3.18
N ALA A 67 -8.44 0.41 4.49
CA ALA A 67 -9.60 1.04 5.12
C ALA A 67 -9.57 2.57 4.95
N LEU A 68 -8.40 3.19 5.08
CA LEU A 68 -8.17 4.61 4.79
C LEU A 68 -8.45 4.93 3.33
N LEU A 69 -7.94 4.12 2.40
CA LEU A 69 -8.13 4.31 0.96
C LEU A 69 -9.59 4.18 0.53
N ILE A 70 -10.31 3.18 1.06
CA ILE A 70 -11.75 3.03 0.84
C ILE A 70 -12.52 4.24 1.38
N SER A 71 -12.05 4.83 2.47
CA SER A 71 -12.64 6.03 3.08
C SER A 71 -12.26 7.33 2.35
N GLN A 72 -11.31 7.30 1.40
CA GLN A 72 -10.86 8.47 0.66
C GLN A 72 -11.51 8.54 -0.72
N PRO A 73 -12.49 9.45 -0.92
CA PRO A 73 -13.07 9.66 -2.24
C PRO A 73 -12.02 10.25 -3.18
N GLY A 74 -11.47 9.42 -4.07
CA GLY A 74 -10.48 9.84 -5.07
C GLY A 74 -9.18 9.05 -5.03
N ALA A 75 -8.92 8.29 -3.97
CA ALA A 75 -7.81 7.34 -3.98
C ALA A 75 -8.20 6.12 -4.82
N GLY A 76 -7.62 5.99 -6.00
CA GLY A 76 -7.87 4.83 -6.86
C GLY A 76 -7.14 3.63 -6.29
N LEU A 77 -7.89 2.69 -5.71
CA LEU A 77 -7.35 1.47 -5.11
C LEU A 77 -7.71 0.25 -5.95
N GLU A 78 -6.70 -0.44 -6.45
CA GLU A 78 -6.85 -1.78 -7.02
C GLU A 78 -6.22 -2.78 -6.05
N VAL A 79 -7.04 -3.63 -5.43
CA VAL A 79 -6.58 -4.71 -4.56
C VAL A 79 -6.42 -5.97 -5.40
N ARG A 80 -5.19 -6.45 -5.53
CA ARG A 80 -4.91 -7.74 -6.16
C ARG A 80 -4.44 -8.72 -5.08
N PRO A 81 -5.08 -9.89 -4.94
CA PRO A 81 -4.57 -10.92 -4.05
C PRO A 81 -3.22 -11.40 -4.60
N GLY A 82 -2.15 -11.21 -3.82
CA GLY A 82 -0.84 -11.72 -4.14
C GLY A 82 -0.90 -13.24 -4.18
N SER A 83 -0.63 -13.80 -5.36
CA SER A 83 -0.55 -15.25 -5.53
C SER A 83 0.75 -15.72 -4.89
N SER A 84 0.68 -16.38 -3.73
CA SER A 84 1.82 -17.09 -3.13
C SER A 84 2.21 -18.23 -4.07
N GLY A 85 3.16 -17.95 -4.99
CA GLY A 85 3.76 -18.92 -5.91
C GLY A 85 4.99 -19.57 -5.31
#